data_AF-A0A424KFP6-F1
#
_entry.id   AF-A0A424KFP6-F1
#
_cell.length_a   1.000
_cell.length_b   1.000
_cell.length_c   1.000
_cell.angle_alpha   90.00
_cell.angle_beta   90.00
_cell.angle_gamma   90.00
#
_symmetry.space_group_name_H-M   'P 1'
#
loop_
_entity.id
_entity.type
_entity.pdbx_description
1 polymer ?
#
loop_
_entity_poly.entity_id
_entity_poly.type
_entity_poly.pdbx_seq_one_letter_code
_entity_poly.pdbx_strand_id
1 'polypeptide(L)'
;MLDFLKFGRKGRGAVDSGRTSRSFIRGTADGSVTVVNLERTGWALDPDGSGRSILDVRPASGSEVFDEKDHEDGLRGGFLRLGRESTECRLLRSAIDRRSLVIMIYPGIARMRGIASELFEDFLKRRFKVESRELDAIKIYASPVRPEAHRFVRKFRGLGADQVVCNLSGEAFKYLHLYKDDRDVTIDAVDAEWPLGSDAEDEAFVHLTERAIRGMDTEYFDRLRQAIASRTLLLILPEERRQRLAVLGTTGRLLLQAPGGEIDLGCGNAMSLYRSRTGAS
;
A
#
# COMPACT_ATOMS: atom_id res chain seq x y z
N MET A 1 -26.20 -51.88 -14.40
CA MET A 1 -27.16 -51.10 -15.20
C MET A 1 -27.49 -49.84 -14.40
N LEU A 2 -26.79 -48.74 -14.69
CA LEU A 2 -27.20 -47.32 -14.56
C LEU A 2 -25.98 -46.45 -14.82
N ASP A 3 -26.00 -45.79 -15.98
CA ASP A 3 -25.11 -44.72 -16.42
C ASP A 3 -25.19 -43.50 -15.50
N PHE A 4 -24.11 -42.74 -15.36
CA PHE A 4 -24.08 -41.31 -15.74
C PHE A 4 -22.67 -40.71 -15.57
N LEU A 5 -22.26 -39.96 -16.60
CA LEU A 5 -21.25 -38.90 -16.68
C LEU A 5 -19.88 -39.24 -17.28
N LYS A 6 -19.86 -38.98 -18.59
CA LYS A 6 -18.75 -38.87 -19.52
C LYS A 6 -18.64 -37.37 -19.91
N PHE A 7 -17.39 -36.90 -20.00
CA PHE A 7 -16.87 -35.82 -20.86
C PHE A 7 -16.96 -34.32 -20.51
N GLY A 8 -15.77 -33.69 -20.58
CA GLY A 8 -15.53 -32.32 -21.10
C GLY A 8 -14.96 -31.36 -20.04
N ARG A 9 -13.85 -30.63 -20.21
CA ARG A 9 -12.94 -30.34 -21.33
C ARG A 9 -11.61 -29.86 -20.72
N LYS A 10 -10.48 -30.40 -21.19
CA LYS A 10 -9.18 -29.70 -21.18
C LYS A 10 -9.32 -28.48 -22.10
N GLY A 11 -9.34 -27.29 -21.52
CA GLY A 11 -9.20 -26.04 -22.28
C GLY A 11 -7.77 -25.91 -22.81
N ARG A 12 -7.59 -26.18 -24.10
CA ARG A 12 -6.41 -25.78 -24.86
C ARG A 12 -6.44 -24.26 -25.07
N GLY A 13 -5.31 -23.61 -24.80
CA GLY A 13 -4.82 -22.43 -25.52
C GLY A 13 -5.73 -21.20 -25.54
N ALA A 14 -5.74 -20.44 -24.44
CA ALA A 14 -5.74 -18.99 -24.59
C ALA A 14 -4.28 -18.57 -24.67
N VAL A 15 -3.93 -17.90 -25.76
CA VAL A 15 -2.63 -17.27 -25.99
C VAL A 15 -2.30 -16.40 -24.76
N ASP A 16 -1.33 -16.85 -23.96
CA ASP A 16 -0.76 -16.11 -22.83
C ASP A 16 -0.01 -14.89 -23.40
N SER A 17 -0.77 -13.88 -23.77
CA SER A 17 -0.29 -12.51 -23.90
C SER A 17 -0.11 -11.97 -22.47
N GLY A 18 1.11 -12.11 -21.94
CA GLY A 18 1.62 -11.31 -20.83
C GLY A 18 0.80 -11.32 -19.54
N ARG A 19 0.45 -12.49 -18.98
CA ARG A 19 -0.05 -12.57 -17.60
C ARG A 19 1.10 -12.27 -16.63
N THR A 20 1.32 -11.00 -16.32
CA THR A 20 2.05 -10.60 -15.11
C THR A 20 1.44 -11.33 -13.91
N SER A 21 2.22 -12.18 -13.25
CA SER A 21 1.79 -12.95 -12.07
C SER A 21 1.12 -12.04 -11.05
N ARG A 22 -0.19 -12.22 -10.81
CA ARG A 22 -0.97 -11.43 -9.88
C ARG A 22 -0.81 -12.00 -8.46
N SER A 23 0.37 -11.80 -7.90
CA SER A 23 0.79 -12.29 -6.59
C SER A 23 0.55 -11.26 -5.48
N PHE A 24 0.65 -11.71 -4.23
CA PHE A 24 0.61 -10.84 -3.05
C PHE A 24 1.98 -10.23 -2.71
N ILE A 25 3.02 -10.62 -3.44
CA ILE A 25 4.32 -9.96 -3.43
C ILE A 25 4.63 -9.54 -4.87
N ARG A 26 4.83 -8.24 -5.07
CA ARG A 26 5.04 -7.63 -6.38
C ARG A 26 6.15 -6.60 -6.30
N GLY A 27 6.78 -6.27 -7.41
CA GLY A 27 7.74 -5.18 -7.46
C GLY A 27 7.66 -4.44 -8.78
N THR A 28 8.21 -3.23 -8.79
CA THR A 28 8.37 -2.42 -10.00
C THR A 28 9.40 -3.07 -10.93
N ALA A 29 9.31 -2.77 -12.23
CA ALA A 29 10.17 -3.41 -13.24
C ALA A 29 11.66 -3.07 -13.07
N ASP A 30 11.96 -1.88 -12.52
CA ASP A 30 13.31 -1.41 -12.17
C ASP A 30 13.82 -1.98 -10.83
N GLY A 31 12.95 -2.62 -10.05
CA GLY A 31 13.26 -3.18 -8.72
C GLY A 31 13.41 -2.13 -7.62
N SER A 32 12.99 -0.88 -7.85
CA SER A 32 13.08 0.21 -6.87
C SER A 32 12.12 0.04 -5.70
N VAL A 33 10.94 -0.57 -5.94
CA VAL A 33 9.93 -0.81 -4.91
C VAL A 33 9.42 -2.24 -4.98
N THR A 34 9.31 -2.88 -3.82
CA THR A 34 8.62 -4.16 -3.62
C THR A 34 7.44 -3.96 -2.68
N VAL A 35 6.27 -4.48 -3.02
CA VAL A 35 5.06 -4.43 -2.21
C VAL A 35 4.71 -5.84 -1.75
N VAL A 36 4.41 -5.98 -0.45
CA VAL A 36 3.95 -7.21 0.20
C VAL A 36 2.57 -6.95 0.79
N ASN A 37 1.52 -7.51 0.17
CA ASN A 37 0.15 -7.39 0.64
C ASN A 37 -0.23 -8.58 1.55
N LEU A 38 -0.28 -8.33 2.85
CA LEU A 38 -0.74 -9.27 3.88
C LEU A 38 -2.19 -8.98 4.31
N GLU A 39 -2.78 -7.92 3.76
CA GLU A 39 -4.17 -7.54 3.93
C GLU A 39 -5.08 -8.49 3.14
N ARG A 40 -6.38 -8.47 3.46
CA ARG A 40 -7.38 -9.32 2.83
C ARG A 40 -7.99 -8.76 1.56
N THR A 41 -7.77 -7.48 1.25
CA THR A 41 -8.25 -6.77 0.05
C THR A 41 -7.13 -6.55 -0.97
N GLY A 42 -7.50 -6.20 -2.20
CA GLY A 42 -6.56 -5.83 -3.25
C GLY A 42 -6.00 -4.41 -3.08
N TRP A 43 -4.74 -4.22 -3.48
CA TRP A 43 -4.06 -2.92 -3.45
C TRP A 43 -3.42 -2.62 -4.80
N ALA A 44 -3.24 -1.34 -5.10
CA ALA A 44 -2.53 -0.87 -6.27
C ALA A 44 -1.49 0.17 -5.86
N LEU A 45 -0.28 0.03 -6.41
CA LEU A 45 0.79 1.02 -6.34
C LEU A 45 0.98 1.62 -7.73
N ASP A 46 0.91 2.94 -7.83
CA ASP A 46 1.31 3.70 -9.00
C ASP A 46 2.65 4.40 -8.69
N PRO A 47 3.79 3.84 -9.14
CA PRO A 47 5.10 4.22 -8.65
C PRO A 47 5.54 5.63 -9.08
N ASP A 48 4.96 6.18 -10.15
CA ASP A 48 5.25 7.52 -10.64
C ASP A 48 4.02 8.44 -10.62
N GLY A 49 2.88 7.99 -10.08
CA GLY A 49 1.65 8.77 -10.04
C GLY A 49 1.05 9.09 -11.42
N SER A 50 1.54 8.45 -12.50
CA SER A 50 1.09 8.72 -13.88
C SER A 50 -0.15 7.93 -14.29
N GLY A 51 -0.52 6.91 -13.52
CA GLY A 51 -1.55 5.93 -13.84
C GLY A 51 -1.18 4.96 -14.96
N ARG A 52 0.05 4.99 -15.48
CA ARG A 52 0.47 4.14 -16.62
C ARG A 52 1.10 2.82 -16.20
N SER A 53 1.72 2.78 -15.01
CA SER A 53 2.54 1.66 -14.54
C SER A 53 1.99 1.03 -13.26
N ILE A 54 0.66 0.94 -13.17
CA ILE A 54 -0.03 0.49 -11.96
C ILE A 54 0.33 -0.97 -11.64
N LEU A 55 0.86 -1.18 -10.44
CA LEU A 55 1.19 -2.47 -9.88
C LEU A 55 0.03 -2.97 -9.01
N ASP A 56 -0.83 -3.81 -9.58
CA ASP A 56 -1.86 -4.52 -8.80
C ASP A 56 -1.24 -5.62 -7.93
N VAL A 57 -1.52 -5.57 -6.63
CA VAL A 57 -1.03 -6.46 -5.59
C VAL A 57 -2.21 -7.13 -4.89
N ARG A 58 -2.38 -8.43 -5.14
CA ARG A 58 -3.51 -9.20 -4.63
C ARG A 58 -3.32 -9.58 -3.17
N PRO A 59 -4.39 -9.90 -2.42
CA PRO A 59 -4.24 -10.56 -1.13
C PRO A 59 -3.63 -11.96 -1.29
N ALA A 60 -3.03 -12.50 -0.22
CA ALA A 60 -2.37 -13.82 -0.24
C ALA A 60 -3.30 -15.00 -0.57
N SER A 61 -4.59 -14.85 -0.26
CA SER A 61 -5.69 -15.73 -0.66
C SER A 61 -5.91 -15.77 -2.18
N GLY A 62 -5.45 -14.76 -2.93
CA GLY A 62 -5.63 -14.61 -4.37
C GLY A 62 -6.91 -13.87 -4.78
N SER A 63 -7.87 -13.74 -3.86
CA SER A 63 -9.11 -12.97 -3.98
C SER A 63 -9.45 -12.33 -2.63
N GLU A 64 -10.29 -11.30 -2.65
CA GLU A 64 -10.71 -10.66 -1.40
C GLU A 64 -11.48 -11.63 -0.51
N VAL A 65 -11.16 -11.60 0.79
CA VAL A 65 -11.81 -12.44 1.80
C VAL A 65 -12.17 -11.59 3.01
N PHE A 66 -13.39 -11.70 3.51
CA PHE A 66 -13.86 -10.86 4.62
C PHE A 66 -13.92 -11.61 5.95
N ASP A 67 -13.94 -12.94 5.89
CA ASP A 67 -13.83 -13.81 7.07
C ASP A 67 -12.38 -13.92 7.55
N GLU A 68 -12.17 -13.88 8.87
CA GLU A 68 -10.83 -13.93 9.46
C GLU A 68 -10.15 -15.30 9.28
N LYS A 69 -10.91 -16.39 9.30
CA LYS A 69 -10.37 -17.73 9.10
C LYS A 69 -9.95 -17.92 7.65
N ASP A 70 -10.77 -17.48 6.70
CA ASP A 70 -10.41 -17.51 5.28
C ASP A 70 -9.17 -16.66 4.99
N HIS A 71 -9.03 -15.52 5.67
CA HIS A 71 -7.83 -14.68 5.57
C HIS A 71 -6.59 -15.37 6.15
N GLU A 72 -6.71 -16.00 7.32
CA GLU A 72 -5.63 -16.79 7.92
C GLU A 72 -5.20 -17.95 7.01
N ASP A 73 -6.15 -18.73 6.51
CA ASP A 73 -5.91 -19.84 5.59
C ASP A 73 -5.27 -19.35 4.28
N GLY A 74 -5.73 -18.20 3.79
CA GLY A 74 -5.16 -17.49 2.64
C GLY A 74 -3.69 -17.11 2.85
N LEU A 75 -3.34 -16.53 4.00
CA LEU A 75 -1.97 -16.17 4.35
C LEU A 75 -1.06 -17.40 4.47
N ARG A 76 -1.50 -18.41 5.24
CA ARG A 76 -0.74 -19.65 5.44
C ARG A 76 -0.51 -20.36 4.11
N GLY A 77 -1.56 -20.53 3.31
CA GLY A 77 -1.48 -21.13 1.98
C GLY A 77 -0.63 -20.30 1.02
N GLY A 78 -0.72 -18.97 1.08
CA GLY A 78 0.07 -18.04 0.27
C GLY A 78 1.57 -18.23 0.48
N PHE A 79 2.04 -18.16 1.73
CA PHE A 79 3.45 -18.38 2.06
C PHE A 79 3.93 -19.80 1.78
N LEU A 80 3.09 -20.82 2.02
CA LEU A 80 3.42 -22.22 1.71
C LEU A 80 3.70 -22.43 0.22
N ARG A 81 2.93 -21.78 -0.66
CA ARG A 81 3.06 -21.90 -2.13
C ARG A 81 4.29 -21.19 -2.69
N LEU A 82 4.93 -20.29 -1.94
CA LEU A 82 6.14 -19.61 -2.41
C LEU A 82 7.33 -20.57 -2.43
N GLY A 83 7.68 -21.11 -3.60
CA GLY A 83 8.90 -21.87 -3.82
C GLY A 83 10.16 -21.03 -3.60
N ARG A 84 11.31 -21.66 -3.29
CA ARG A 84 12.57 -20.94 -3.05
C ARG A 84 13.01 -20.09 -4.24
N GLU A 85 12.72 -20.55 -5.45
CA GLU A 85 13.07 -19.91 -6.72
C GLU A 85 11.90 -19.08 -7.29
N SER A 86 10.82 -18.90 -6.52
CA SER A 86 9.67 -18.13 -6.99
C SER A 86 10.06 -16.69 -7.29
N THR A 87 9.33 -16.06 -8.21
CA THR A 87 9.56 -14.66 -8.58
C THR A 87 9.46 -13.74 -7.36
N GLU A 88 8.52 -14.01 -6.45
CA GLU A 88 8.35 -13.29 -5.19
C GLU A 88 9.59 -13.39 -4.30
N CYS A 89 10.19 -14.59 -4.18
CA CYS A 89 11.40 -14.77 -3.41
C CYS A 89 12.59 -14.03 -4.03
N ARG A 90 12.67 -13.98 -5.37
CA ARG A 90 13.69 -13.21 -6.08
C ARG A 90 13.51 -11.70 -5.90
N LEU A 91 12.27 -11.21 -5.91
CA LEU A 91 11.95 -9.80 -5.63
C LEU A 91 12.39 -9.40 -4.22
N LEU A 92 11.98 -10.15 -3.20
CA LEU A 92 12.39 -9.86 -1.82
C LEU A 92 13.90 -9.98 -1.61
N ARG A 93 14.55 -10.98 -2.22
CA ARG A 93 16.02 -11.09 -2.16
C ARG A 93 16.69 -9.88 -2.79
N SER A 94 16.24 -9.46 -3.98
CA SER A 94 16.75 -8.26 -4.63
C SER A 94 16.53 -7.01 -3.77
N ALA A 95 15.38 -6.89 -3.10
CA ALA A 95 15.12 -5.77 -2.21
C ALA A 95 16.04 -5.76 -0.99
N ILE A 96 16.33 -6.92 -0.40
CA ILE A 96 17.29 -7.07 0.70
C ILE A 96 18.70 -6.71 0.22
N ASP A 97 19.16 -7.31 -0.88
CA ASP A 97 20.54 -7.16 -1.37
C ASP A 97 20.82 -5.71 -1.83
N ARG A 98 19.83 -5.06 -2.47
CA ARG A 98 19.94 -3.69 -2.96
C ARG A 98 19.53 -2.63 -1.95
N ARG A 99 18.95 -3.04 -0.82
CA ARG A 99 18.27 -2.15 0.14
C ARG A 99 17.23 -1.25 -0.56
N SER A 100 16.43 -1.86 -1.43
CA SER A 100 15.32 -1.14 -2.08
C SER A 100 14.07 -1.17 -1.23
N LEU A 101 13.18 -0.20 -1.46
CA LEU A 101 12.02 0.05 -0.61
C LEU A 101 11.07 -1.15 -0.60
N VAL A 102 10.68 -1.59 0.61
CA VAL A 102 9.62 -2.60 0.80
C VAL A 102 8.38 -1.99 1.44
N ILE A 103 7.26 -1.95 0.74
CA ILE A 103 5.96 -1.53 1.29
C ILE A 103 5.21 -2.78 1.76
N MET A 104 4.99 -2.92 3.06
CA MET A 104 4.23 -4.01 3.67
C MET A 104 2.85 -3.53 4.11
N ILE A 105 1.80 -4.14 3.58
CA ILE A 105 0.41 -3.81 3.91
C ILE A 105 -0.14 -4.90 4.82
N TYR A 106 -0.29 -4.58 6.10
CA TYR A 106 -0.79 -5.45 7.15
C TYR A 106 -2.29 -5.27 7.39
N PRO A 107 -2.96 -6.30 7.93
CA PRO A 107 -4.33 -6.20 8.41
C PRO A 107 -4.44 -5.19 9.57
N GLY A 108 -5.53 -4.41 9.60
CA GLY A 108 -5.84 -3.51 10.71
C GLY A 108 -6.35 -4.22 11.96
N ILE A 109 -6.96 -5.39 11.79
CA ILE A 109 -7.46 -6.24 12.88
C ILE A 109 -6.26 -6.81 13.67
N ALA A 110 -6.22 -6.60 14.99
CA ALA A 110 -5.06 -6.92 15.81
C ALA A 110 -4.66 -8.40 15.78
N ARG A 111 -5.63 -9.30 15.85
CA ARG A 111 -5.43 -10.75 15.75
C ARG A 111 -4.77 -11.12 14.41
N MET A 112 -5.39 -10.70 13.31
CA MET A 112 -4.87 -10.98 11.97
C MET A 112 -3.52 -10.33 11.69
N ARG A 113 -3.28 -9.14 12.24
CA ARG A 113 -1.96 -8.49 12.20
C ARG A 113 -0.88 -9.33 12.87
N GLY A 114 -1.17 -9.89 14.04
CA GLY A 114 -0.24 -10.78 14.75
C GLY A 114 0.12 -12.00 13.91
N ILE A 115 -0.90 -12.70 13.40
CA ILE A 115 -0.73 -13.88 12.54
C ILE A 115 0.07 -13.54 11.28
N ALA A 116 -0.31 -12.47 10.57
CA ALA A 116 0.40 -12.03 9.36
C ALA A 116 1.87 -11.68 9.64
N SER A 117 2.14 -11.00 10.78
CA SER A 117 3.50 -10.65 11.19
C SER A 117 4.33 -11.89 11.51
N GLU A 118 3.79 -12.83 12.30
CA GLU A 118 4.49 -14.07 12.64
C GLU A 118 4.82 -14.89 11.39
N LEU A 119 3.84 -15.08 10.50
CA LEU A 119 4.04 -15.83 9.26
C LEU A 119 5.09 -15.17 8.35
N PHE A 120 5.08 -13.84 8.23
CA PHE A 120 6.04 -13.13 7.41
C PHE A 120 7.45 -13.16 8.01
N GLU A 121 7.60 -12.98 9.33
CA GLU A 121 8.89 -13.10 10.00
C GLU A 121 9.47 -14.50 9.89
N ASP A 122 8.65 -15.54 10.11
CA ASP A 122 9.05 -16.94 9.93
C ASP A 122 9.50 -17.20 8.49
N PHE A 123 8.75 -16.67 7.51
CA PHE A 123 9.12 -16.77 6.11
C PHE A 123 10.46 -16.10 5.82
N LEU A 124 10.69 -14.87 6.29
CA LEU A 124 11.96 -14.16 6.10
C LEU A 124 13.14 -14.89 6.74
N LYS A 125 12.99 -15.32 8.00
CA LYS A 125 14.02 -16.07 8.74
C LYS A 125 14.36 -17.38 8.06
N ARG A 126 13.36 -18.12 7.58
CA ARG A 126 13.59 -19.42 6.91
C ARG A 126 14.23 -19.24 5.54
N ARG A 127 13.80 -18.26 4.74
CA ARG A 127 14.19 -18.11 3.33
C ARG A 127 15.42 -17.22 3.09
N PHE A 128 15.60 -16.18 3.89
CA PHE A 128 16.62 -15.17 3.67
C PHE A 128 17.55 -14.99 4.87
N LYS A 129 17.23 -15.57 6.04
CA LYS A 129 18.01 -15.42 7.27
C LYS A 129 18.09 -13.97 7.76
N VAL A 130 17.04 -13.20 7.50
CA VAL A 130 16.85 -11.82 7.95
C VAL A 130 15.53 -11.68 8.71
N GLU A 131 15.41 -10.59 9.45
CA GLU A 131 14.19 -10.15 10.13
C GLU A 131 13.57 -8.95 9.42
N SER A 132 12.26 -8.74 9.55
CA SER A 132 11.60 -7.63 8.82
C SER A 132 12.10 -6.23 9.21
N ARG A 133 12.75 -6.09 10.39
CA ARG A 133 13.39 -4.85 10.85
C ARG A 133 14.67 -4.50 10.10
N GLU A 134 15.24 -5.46 9.37
CA GLU A 134 16.46 -5.26 8.58
C GLU A 134 16.14 -4.73 7.17
N LEU A 135 14.87 -4.74 6.77
CA LEU A 135 14.39 -4.17 5.52
C LEU A 135 14.25 -2.66 5.62
N ASP A 136 14.57 -1.95 4.54
CA ASP A 136 14.21 -0.55 4.37
C ASP A 136 12.76 -0.51 3.90
N ALA A 137 11.85 -0.32 4.86
CA ALA A 137 10.46 -0.66 4.64
C ALA A 137 9.44 0.30 5.26
N ILE A 138 8.34 0.46 4.53
CA ILE A 138 7.12 1.14 4.97
C ILE A 138 6.10 0.07 5.40
N LYS A 139 5.70 0.06 6.68
CA LYS A 139 4.64 -0.81 7.23
C LYS A 139 3.33 -0.05 7.38
N ILE A 140 2.33 -0.46 6.61
CA ILE A 140 0.99 0.11 6.54
C ILE A 140 0.03 -0.86 7.21
N TYR A 141 -0.86 -0.40 8.07
CA TYR A 141 -1.79 -1.27 8.80
C TYR A 141 -3.24 -0.90 8.44
N ALA A 142 -3.76 -1.47 7.38
CA ALA A 142 -5.04 -1.06 6.80
C ALA A 142 -6.23 -1.47 7.68
N SER A 143 -6.84 -0.51 8.37
CA SER A 143 -8.12 -0.69 9.06
C SER A 143 -9.20 0.14 8.37
N PRO A 144 -10.45 -0.33 8.30
CA PRO A 144 -11.56 0.58 8.08
C PRO A 144 -11.57 1.63 9.22
N VAL A 145 -11.82 2.89 8.88
CA VAL A 145 -11.95 3.98 9.88
C VAL A 145 -13.05 3.63 10.86
N ARG A 146 -12.73 3.80 12.15
CA ARG A 146 -13.72 3.96 13.21
C ARG A 146 -13.56 5.39 13.74
N PRO A 147 -14.66 6.08 14.10
CA PRO A 147 -14.62 7.44 14.65
C PRO A 147 -13.65 7.62 15.82
N GLU A 148 -13.42 6.55 16.61
CA GLU A 148 -12.57 6.56 17.80
C GLU A 148 -11.18 5.90 17.60
N ALA A 149 -10.76 5.64 16.36
CA ALA A 149 -9.47 5.00 16.11
C ALA A 149 -8.31 5.98 16.39
N HIS A 150 -7.57 5.75 17.48
CA HIS A 150 -6.33 6.46 17.78
C HIS A 150 -5.24 6.21 16.72
N ARG A 151 -4.54 7.29 16.34
CA ARG A 151 -3.64 7.42 15.17
C ARG A 151 -2.19 7.46 15.65
N PHE A 152 -1.33 6.54 15.22
CA PHE A 152 0.07 6.49 15.72
C PHE A 152 1.08 5.96 14.72
N VAL A 153 1.53 6.79 13.78
CA VAL A 153 2.56 6.44 12.80
C VAL A 153 3.79 5.80 13.47
N ARG A 154 4.26 4.65 12.96
CA ARG A 154 5.56 4.06 13.32
C ARG A 154 6.61 4.48 12.31
N LYS A 155 7.71 4.99 12.84
CA LYS A 155 8.96 5.34 12.18
C LYS A 155 9.46 4.20 11.27
N PHE A 156 9.91 4.56 10.07
CA PHE A 156 10.49 3.64 9.10
C PHE A 156 12.02 3.65 9.26
N ARG A 157 12.71 2.72 8.59
CA ARG A 157 14.16 2.83 8.41
C ARG A 157 14.35 3.47 7.03
N GLY A 158 14.64 4.76 7.02
CA GLY A 158 14.88 5.52 5.79
C GLY A 158 16.01 4.91 4.95
N LEU A 159 15.84 4.98 3.63
CA LEU A 159 16.76 4.59 2.55
C LEU A 159 18.08 5.42 2.55
N GLY A 160 18.54 5.90 3.70
CA GLY A 160 19.52 6.99 3.82
C GLY A 160 18.93 8.38 3.53
N ALA A 161 17.61 8.49 3.35
CA ALA A 161 16.86 9.73 3.12
C ALA A 161 15.50 9.69 3.84
N ASP A 162 14.99 10.86 4.22
CA ASP A 162 13.72 10.99 4.95
C ASP A 162 12.55 10.54 4.06
N GLN A 163 11.82 9.52 4.53
CA GLN A 163 10.60 9.04 3.88
C GLN A 163 9.42 9.87 4.35
N VAL A 164 8.60 10.31 3.41
CA VAL A 164 7.38 11.08 3.72
C VAL A 164 6.17 10.35 3.18
N VAL A 165 5.32 9.92 4.11
CA VAL A 165 4.02 9.32 3.78
C VAL A 165 2.94 10.36 4.04
N CYS A 166 2.16 10.69 3.02
CA CYS A 166 1.04 11.62 3.10
C CYS A 166 -0.25 10.84 2.89
N ASN A 167 -1.00 10.64 3.98
CA ASN A 167 -2.29 9.97 3.92
C ASN A 167 -3.40 10.98 3.60
N LEU A 168 -3.90 10.90 2.37
CA LEU A 168 -5.02 11.67 1.84
C LEU A 168 -6.27 10.79 1.67
N SER A 169 -6.35 9.68 2.41
CA SER A 169 -7.44 8.74 2.34
C SER A 169 -8.22 8.67 3.65
N GLY A 170 -9.51 8.38 3.53
CA GLY A 170 -10.40 8.08 4.64
C GLY A 170 -10.28 6.68 5.18
N GLU A 171 -9.14 6.01 5.00
CA GLU A 171 -8.88 4.70 5.59
C GLU A 171 -7.99 4.88 6.81
N ALA A 172 -8.37 4.29 7.95
CA ALA A 172 -7.61 4.39 9.18
C ALA A 172 -6.46 3.41 9.08
N PHE A 173 -5.30 3.89 8.70
CA PHE A 173 -4.11 3.10 8.92
C PHE A 173 -3.77 3.14 10.42
N LYS A 174 -3.98 2.03 11.13
CA LYS A 174 -3.64 1.90 12.56
C LYS A 174 -2.16 1.59 12.70
N TYR A 175 -1.32 2.60 12.66
CA TYR A 175 0.11 2.44 12.86
C TYR A 175 0.47 2.14 14.34
N LEU A 176 1.52 1.36 14.61
CA LEU A 176 1.95 1.00 15.97
C LEU A 176 3.46 0.91 16.05
N HIS A 177 4.09 1.50 17.08
CA HIS A 177 5.50 1.93 17.27
C HIS A 177 6.51 0.84 17.75
N LEU A 178 7.75 0.83 17.26
CA LEU A 178 8.95 0.12 17.77
C LEU A 178 10.15 0.80 17.08
N TYR A 179 10.97 1.44 17.92
CA TYR A 179 12.22 2.17 17.65
C TYR A 179 12.11 3.64 17.25
N LYS A 180 12.86 4.45 18.00
CA LYS A 180 13.01 5.91 17.92
C LYS A 180 14.28 6.22 17.12
N ASP A 181 14.11 6.80 15.94
CA ASP A 181 15.05 7.77 15.36
C ASP A 181 14.24 8.94 14.79
N ASP A 182 14.70 10.17 14.96
CA ASP A 182 13.90 11.41 14.86
C ASP A 182 13.80 12.02 13.44
N ARG A 183 14.00 11.24 12.37
CA ARG A 183 14.20 11.79 11.00
C ARG A 183 13.04 11.59 10.01
N ASP A 184 12.27 10.51 10.13
CA ASP A 184 11.17 10.21 9.18
C ASP A 184 9.83 10.82 9.61
N VAL A 185 9.03 11.28 8.62
CA VAL A 185 7.83 12.09 8.85
C VAL A 185 6.61 11.42 8.23
N THR A 186 5.52 11.39 8.97
CA THR A 186 4.22 11.07 8.39
C THR A 186 3.24 12.18 8.63
N ILE A 187 2.43 12.33 7.62
CA ILE A 187 1.50 13.40 7.40
C ILE A 187 0.14 12.72 7.33
N ASP A 188 -0.66 12.92 8.36
CA ASP A 188 -2.04 12.48 8.37
C ASP A 188 -2.91 13.71 8.08
N ALA A 189 -3.28 13.88 6.81
CA ALA A 189 -4.28 14.88 6.41
C ALA A 189 -5.72 14.38 6.67
N VAL A 190 -5.88 13.39 7.55
CA VAL A 190 -7.13 12.68 7.76
C VAL A 190 -7.95 13.36 8.84
N ASP A 191 -9.13 13.78 8.44
CA ASP A 191 -10.13 14.35 9.32
C ASP A 191 -10.95 13.27 10.04
N ALA A 192 -11.38 13.49 11.28
CA ALA A 192 -12.31 12.58 11.96
C ALA A 192 -13.68 12.52 11.27
N GLU A 193 -14.03 13.58 10.53
CA GLU A 193 -15.25 13.71 9.75
C GLU A 193 -15.14 13.09 8.34
N TRP A 194 -14.05 12.37 8.04
CA TRP A 194 -13.87 11.79 6.71
C TRP A 194 -15.02 10.84 6.36
N PRO A 195 -15.72 11.07 5.23
CA PRO A 195 -16.88 10.27 4.86
C PRO A 195 -16.52 8.79 4.67
N LEU A 196 -17.37 7.90 5.19
CA LEU A 196 -17.23 6.46 4.98
C LEU A 196 -18.14 6.00 3.84
N GLY A 197 -17.58 5.27 2.88
CA GLY A 197 -18.34 4.62 1.81
C GLY A 197 -18.25 5.30 0.45
N SER A 198 -18.82 4.63 -0.56
CA SER A 198 -18.85 5.05 -1.98
C SER A 198 -19.74 6.26 -2.24
N ASP A 199 -20.70 6.52 -1.35
CA ASP A 199 -21.80 7.46 -1.59
C ASP A 199 -21.51 8.87 -1.07
N ALA A 200 -20.28 9.11 -0.62
CA ALA A 200 -19.85 10.41 -0.18
C ALA A 200 -19.66 11.37 -1.36
N GLU A 201 -20.17 12.60 -1.21
CA GLU A 201 -20.06 13.64 -2.22
C GLU A 201 -18.63 14.18 -2.35
N ASP A 202 -18.22 14.50 -3.57
CA ASP A 202 -16.87 15.00 -3.88
C ASP A 202 -16.53 16.27 -3.07
N GLU A 203 -17.52 17.13 -2.85
CA GLU A 203 -17.40 18.37 -2.09
C GLU A 203 -16.94 18.15 -0.65
N ALA A 204 -17.37 17.06 -0.01
CA ALA A 204 -16.94 16.73 1.36
C ALA A 204 -15.45 16.40 1.39
N PHE A 205 -14.94 15.63 0.42
CA PHE A 205 -13.51 15.30 0.34
C PHE A 205 -12.66 16.54 0.04
N VAL A 206 -13.13 17.42 -0.84
CA VAL A 206 -12.46 18.69 -1.15
C VAL A 206 -12.34 19.56 0.11
N HIS A 207 -13.45 19.75 0.83
CA HIS A 207 -13.48 20.59 2.02
C HIS A 207 -12.56 20.08 3.13
N LEU A 208 -12.58 18.77 3.40
CA LEU A 208 -11.73 18.16 4.41
C LEU A 208 -10.25 18.21 4.02
N THR A 209 -9.93 17.99 2.75
CA THR A 209 -8.58 18.13 2.21
C THR A 209 -8.07 19.57 2.34
N GLU A 210 -8.91 20.56 2.05
CA GLU A 210 -8.59 21.98 2.25
C GLU A 210 -8.31 22.31 3.71
N ARG A 211 -9.17 21.84 4.63
CA ARG A 211 -9.00 22.03 6.07
C ARG A 211 -7.69 21.42 6.56
N ALA A 212 -7.40 20.20 6.15
CA ALA A 212 -6.19 19.49 6.53
C ALA A 212 -4.93 20.22 6.02
N ILE A 213 -4.91 20.62 4.74
CA ILE A 213 -3.73 21.24 4.14
C ILE A 213 -3.48 22.66 4.67
N ARG A 214 -4.52 23.43 4.92
CA ARG A 214 -4.39 24.77 5.51
C ARG A 214 -3.95 24.75 6.97
N GLY A 215 -4.19 23.65 7.68
CA GLY A 215 -3.74 23.46 9.06
C GLY A 215 -2.27 23.09 9.21
N MET A 216 -1.54 22.88 8.11
CA MET A 216 -0.13 22.48 8.13
C MET A 216 0.81 23.67 8.32
N ASP A 217 1.93 23.43 9.00
CA ASP A 217 2.97 24.43 9.24
C ASP A 217 4.01 24.49 8.11
N THR A 218 4.97 25.42 8.21
CA THR A 218 6.03 25.58 7.21
C THR A 218 7.00 24.40 7.18
N GLU A 219 7.29 23.79 8.33
CA GLU A 219 8.20 22.66 8.44
C GLU A 219 7.66 21.45 7.66
N TYR A 220 6.36 21.24 7.73
CA TYR A 220 5.64 20.27 6.92
C TYR A 220 5.85 20.50 5.41
N PHE A 221 5.70 21.74 4.93
CA PHE A 221 5.84 22.04 3.50
C PHE A 221 7.28 21.81 3.03
N ASP A 222 8.27 22.13 3.88
CA ASP A 222 9.68 21.85 3.60
C ASP A 222 9.95 20.34 3.50
N ARG A 223 9.34 19.54 4.38
CA ARG A 223 9.46 18.07 4.33
C ARG A 223 8.84 17.48 3.06
N LEU A 224 7.70 18.00 2.59
CA LEU A 224 7.13 17.60 1.30
C LEU A 224 8.07 17.95 0.13
N ARG A 225 8.68 19.14 0.12
CA ARG A 225 9.65 19.52 -0.92
C ARG A 225 10.86 18.59 -0.94
N GLN A 226 11.41 18.29 0.24
CA GLN A 226 12.54 17.37 0.38
C GLN A 226 12.19 15.97 -0.13
N ALA A 227 10.98 15.49 0.15
CA ALA A 227 10.51 14.18 -0.29
C ALA A 227 10.30 14.11 -1.80
N ILE A 228 9.77 15.16 -2.43
CA ILE A 228 9.65 15.25 -3.90
C ILE A 228 11.04 15.26 -4.54
N ALA A 229 11.95 16.09 -4.03
CA ALA A 229 13.32 16.16 -4.53
C ALA A 229 14.06 14.81 -4.41
N SER A 230 13.77 14.06 -3.35
CA SER A 230 14.34 12.73 -3.09
C SER A 230 13.55 11.58 -3.72
N ARG A 231 12.39 11.85 -4.34
CA ARG A 231 11.44 10.85 -4.87
C ARG A 231 11.01 9.82 -3.81
N THR A 232 10.82 10.27 -2.58
CA THR A 232 10.43 9.44 -1.43
C THR A 232 9.00 9.70 -0.94
N LEU A 233 8.25 10.57 -1.62
CA LEU A 233 6.88 10.88 -1.26
C LEU A 233 5.93 9.72 -1.64
N LEU A 234 5.26 9.14 -0.65
CA LEU A 234 4.18 8.18 -0.82
C LEU A 234 2.84 8.80 -0.44
N LEU A 235 1.96 8.97 -1.42
CA LEU A 235 0.57 9.37 -1.22
C LEU A 235 -0.29 8.14 -0.99
N ILE A 236 -1.07 8.11 0.09
CA ILE A 236 -2.13 7.13 0.26
C ILE A 236 -3.44 7.79 -0.11
N LEU A 237 -4.14 7.22 -1.09
CA LEU A 237 -5.28 7.84 -1.75
C LEU A 237 -6.57 7.01 -1.54
N PRO A 238 -7.76 7.64 -1.72
CA PRO A 238 -9.03 6.93 -1.67
C PRO A 238 -9.14 5.74 -2.62
N GLU A 239 -10.00 4.79 -2.28
CA GLU A 239 -10.29 3.60 -3.09
C GLU A 239 -10.98 3.94 -4.42
N GLU A 240 -11.86 4.94 -4.44
CA GLU A 240 -12.60 5.30 -5.64
C GLU A 240 -11.84 6.29 -6.52
N ARG A 241 -11.83 6.03 -7.83
CA ARG A 241 -11.14 6.91 -8.79
C ARG A 241 -11.65 8.35 -8.74
N ARG A 242 -12.96 8.54 -8.63
CA ARG A 242 -13.57 9.88 -8.55
C ARG A 242 -13.04 10.66 -7.36
N GLN A 243 -13.09 10.04 -6.18
CA GLN A 243 -12.59 10.61 -4.93
C GLN A 243 -11.07 10.88 -4.99
N ARG A 244 -10.26 9.97 -5.58
CA ARG A 244 -8.82 10.20 -5.79
C ARG A 244 -8.56 11.46 -6.61
N LEU A 245 -9.26 11.64 -7.72
CA LEU A 245 -9.07 12.80 -8.59
C LEU A 245 -9.47 14.10 -7.88
N ALA A 246 -10.55 14.09 -7.10
CA ALA A 246 -10.97 15.25 -6.31
C ALA A 246 -9.93 15.64 -5.25
N VAL A 247 -9.42 14.65 -4.50
CA VAL A 247 -8.39 14.83 -3.47
C VAL A 247 -7.07 15.30 -4.07
N LEU A 248 -6.59 14.65 -5.15
CA LEU A 248 -5.34 15.03 -5.82
C LEU A 248 -5.44 16.43 -6.44
N GLY A 249 -6.55 16.75 -7.11
CA GLY A 249 -6.76 18.06 -7.72
C GLY A 249 -6.77 19.18 -6.67
N THR A 250 -7.45 18.96 -5.55
CA THR A 250 -7.51 19.91 -4.43
C THR A 250 -6.16 20.06 -3.76
N THR A 251 -5.51 18.95 -3.42
CA THR A 251 -4.19 18.92 -2.79
C THR A 251 -3.16 19.62 -3.66
N GLY A 252 -3.07 19.24 -4.94
CA GLY A 252 -2.15 19.85 -5.90
C GLY A 252 -2.34 21.36 -5.99
N ARG A 253 -3.59 21.83 -6.18
CA ARG A 253 -3.89 23.27 -6.25
C ARG A 253 -3.41 24.05 -5.02
N LEU A 254 -3.61 23.52 -3.82
CA LEU A 254 -3.19 24.18 -2.57
C LEU A 254 -1.67 24.17 -2.41
N LEU A 255 -1.03 23.04 -2.72
CA LEU A 255 0.41 22.86 -2.59
C LEU A 255 1.21 23.68 -3.62
N LEU A 256 0.63 23.98 -4.78
CA LEU A 256 1.21 24.96 -5.72
C LEU A 256 1.31 26.37 -5.11
N GLN A 257 0.50 26.67 -4.10
CA GLN A 257 0.46 27.95 -3.39
C GLN A 257 1.08 27.87 -1.99
N ALA A 258 1.83 26.81 -1.70
CA ALA A 258 2.40 26.58 -0.38
C ALA A 258 3.41 27.68 0.03
N PRO A 259 3.40 28.14 1.30
CA PRO A 259 4.41 29.04 1.82
C PRO A 259 5.83 28.47 1.69
N GLY A 260 6.77 29.25 1.17
CA GLY A 260 8.15 28.82 0.94
C GLY A 260 8.44 28.25 -0.46
N GLY A 261 7.44 28.24 -1.36
CA GLY A 261 7.60 27.86 -2.77
C GLY A 261 6.66 26.74 -3.22
N GLU A 262 6.53 26.60 -4.53
CA GLU A 262 5.65 25.62 -5.17
C GLU A 262 6.00 24.17 -4.80
N ILE A 263 4.98 23.35 -4.54
CA ILE A 263 5.08 21.91 -4.32
C ILE A 263 4.23 21.21 -5.38
N ASP A 264 4.89 20.67 -6.41
CA ASP A 264 4.22 20.00 -7.53
C ASP A 264 4.10 18.49 -7.32
N LEU A 265 2.86 18.00 -7.16
CA LEU A 265 2.52 16.58 -7.09
C LEU A 265 2.33 15.91 -8.47
N GLY A 266 2.83 16.52 -9.54
CA GLY A 266 2.79 15.99 -10.89
C GLY A 266 3.43 14.62 -11.08
N CYS A 267 3.24 14.05 -12.28
CA CYS A 267 3.75 12.73 -12.64
C CYS A 267 5.28 12.66 -12.44
N GLY A 268 5.74 11.63 -11.73
CA GLY A 268 7.14 11.36 -11.42
C GLY A 268 7.60 11.88 -10.05
N ASN A 269 6.77 12.66 -9.35
CA ASN A 269 7.15 13.30 -8.09
C ASN A 269 6.66 12.56 -6.85
N ALA A 270 5.62 11.72 -6.97
CA ALA A 270 5.05 10.98 -5.86
C ALA A 270 4.54 9.59 -6.28
N MET A 271 4.76 8.61 -5.40
CA MET A 271 4.12 7.30 -5.49
C MET A 271 2.68 7.42 -4.97
N SER A 272 1.74 6.70 -5.58
CA SER A 272 0.36 6.63 -5.09
C SER A 272 -0.01 5.20 -4.71
N LEU A 273 -0.56 5.01 -3.52
CA LEU A 273 -1.05 3.72 -3.02
C LEU A 273 -2.54 3.84 -2.69
N TYR A 274 -3.34 2.88 -3.14
CA TYR A 274 -4.78 2.85 -2.88
C TYR A 274 -5.32 1.42 -2.95
N ARG A 275 -6.49 1.18 -2.34
CA ARG A 275 -7.21 -0.10 -2.51
C ARG A 275 -7.67 -0.27 -3.95
N SER A 276 -7.52 -1.48 -4.48
CA SER A 276 -7.89 -1.86 -5.83
C SER A 276 -8.98 -2.92 -5.78
N ARG A 277 -10.22 -2.56 -6.14
CA ARG A 277 -11.31 -3.52 -6.37
C ARG A 277 -11.09 -4.23 -7.70
N THR A 278 -10.22 -5.23 -7.74
CA THR A 278 -10.22 -6.15 -8.88
C THR A 278 -11.43 -7.09 -8.76
N GLY A 279 -12.60 -6.65 -9.25
CA GLY A 279 -13.82 -7.46 -9.20
C GLY A 279 -15.09 -6.86 -9.79
N ALA A 280 -15.15 -5.56 -10.11
CA ALA A 280 -16.32 -4.95 -10.75
C ALA A 280 -15.98 -4.57 -12.20
N SER A 281 -16.16 -5.53 -13.09
CA SER A 281 -16.39 -5.28 -14.52
C SER A 281 -17.86 -5.47 -14.82
#